data_AF-A0A1F9DX14-F1
#
_entry.id   AF-A0A1F9DX14-F1
#
_cell.length_a   1.000
_cell.length_b   1.000
_cell.length_c   1.000
_cell.angle_alpha   90.00
_cell.angle_beta   90.00
_cell.angle_gamma   90.00
#
_symmetry.space_group_name_H-M   'P 1'
#
loop_
_entity.id
_entity.type
_entity.pdbx_description
1 polymer ?
#
loop_
_entity_poly.entity_id
_entity_poly.type
_entity_poly.pdbx_seq_one_letter_code
_entity_poly.pdbx_strand_id
1 'polypeptide(L)'
;MELDACTNCGECVTWCPVYLQDEREAITPRKKIADFREMVKAQHSPNAVFFDCNPVDPETIKDFAKSLYECSTCGQCHFVCPSRIDTVEMWEGIRRCIVDLGFGPLENQALLVKNTKAYDNPWGQPRSSRAHWARAGKKEKTLISPPKEIKEGAEILYFVGCTASFDANLREIAIHTTNILNALELNWGFLANQEKCCGSVLLRMGDKEFERIASENIKMFNELGIKTLVTSCAGCFKTIKQDYPKVGELNFEVIPFATLLSRLIEEGKVKFSKKLDLKVTYHDPCHMGRASGEYDGPRKVLEALSEAGVEFIEMERIRENSRCCGAGGGLKAGYPDIQQKMTKERVRDAERTDATDLISTCPFCYQGLQKEIITMGSSIRMRDLVELVALAMGLPPTRINKEEETKEN
;
A
#
# COMPACT_ATOMS: atom_id res chain seq x y z
N MET A 1 -16.07 -3.93 -23.07
CA MET A 1 -17.15 -3.42 -22.20
C MET A 1 -16.70 -2.18 -21.46
N GLU A 2 -15.70 -2.24 -20.57
CA GLU A 2 -15.17 -1.05 -19.86
C GLU A 2 -14.77 0.11 -20.77
N LEU A 3 -14.01 -0.18 -21.85
CA LEU A 3 -13.57 0.83 -22.83
C LEU A 3 -14.71 1.55 -23.55
N ASP A 4 -15.87 0.91 -23.67
CA ASP A 4 -17.05 1.45 -24.35
C ASP A 4 -18.05 2.12 -23.39
N ALA A 5 -17.90 1.90 -22.09
CA ALA A 5 -18.78 2.44 -21.05
C ALA A 5 -18.52 3.92 -20.71
N CYS A 6 -17.41 4.49 -21.18
CA CYS A 6 -17.05 5.89 -20.90
C CYS A 6 -18.02 6.86 -21.56
N THR A 7 -18.70 7.67 -20.73
CA THR A 7 -19.66 8.72 -21.16
C THR A 7 -19.02 10.08 -21.38
N ASN A 8 -17.70 10.21 -21.20
CA ASN A 8 -16.95 11.47 -21.31
C ASN A 8 -17.43 12.59 -20.37
N CYS A 9 -18.12 12.28 -19.26
CA CYS A 9 -18.64 13.27 -18.30
C CYS A 9 -17.56 14.11 -17.58
N GLY A 10 -16.34 13.60 -17.41
CA GLY A 10 -15.22 14.35 -16.85
C GLY A 10 -15.03 14.25 -15.33
N GLU A 11 -15.90 13.56 -14.57
CA GLU A 11 -15.75 13.38 -13.12
C GLU A 11 -14.39 12.79 -12.72
N CYS A 12 -13.90 11.84 -13.51
CA CYS A 12 -12.60 11.22 -13.28
C CYS A 12 -11.42 12.21 -13.41
N VAL A 13 -11.59 13.34 -14.09
CA VAL A 13 -10.58 14.40 -14.24
C VAL A 13 -10.57 15.29 -13.01
N THR A 14 -11.74 15.75 -12.58
CA THR A 14 -11.95 16.61 -11.40
C THR A 14 -11.31 16.02 -10.13
N TRP A 15 -11.40 14.70 -9.98
CA TRP A 15 -10.90 14.00 -8.79
C TRP A 15 -9.54 13.34 -8.94
N CYS A 16 -8.94 13.31 -10.14
CA CYS A 16 -7.68 12.60 -10.34
C CYS A 16 -6.52 13.32 -9.65
N PRO A 17 -5.90 12.73 -8.61
CA PRO A 17 -4.86 13.43 -7.86
C PRO A 17 -3.59 13.66 -8.68
N VAL A 18 -3.36 12.88 -9.74
CA VAL A 18 -2.24 13.04 -10.69
C VAL A 18 -2.51 14.20 -11.65
N TYR A 19 -3.71 14.25 -12.24
CA TYR A 19 -4.09 15.30 -13.18
C TYR A 19 -4.04 16.68 -12.52
N LEU A 20 -4.48 16.79 -11.26
CA LEU A 20 -4.44 18.03 -10.49
C LEU A 20 -3.03 18.61 -10.26
N GLN A 21 -1.95 17.90 -10.63
CA GLN A 21 -0.57 18.40 -10.46
C GLN A 21 0.03 19.00 -11.73
N ASP A 22 -0.40 18.53 -12.89
CA ASP A 22 0.22 18.83 -14.19
C ASP A 22 -0.81 19.22 -15.27
N GLU A 23 -2.09 18.95 -15.07
CA GLU A 23 -3.23 19.28 -15.95
C GLU A 23 -3.08 18.84 -17.42
N ARG A 24 -2.24 17.84 -17.68
CA ARG A 24 -2.06 17.28 -19.02
C ARG A 24 -3.21 16.36 -19.37
N GLU A 25 -3.84 16.62 -20.51
CA GLU A 25 -4.96 15.80 -21.02
C GLU A 25 -4.58 14.32 -21.17
N ALA A 26 -3.34 14.02 -21.56
CA ALA A 26 -2.81 12.65 -21.69
C ALA A 26 -2.86 11.81 -20.39
N ILE A 27 -2.87 12.46 -19.21
CA ILE A 27 -2.95 11.76 -17.92
C ILE A 27 -4.37 11.23 -17.67
N THR A 28 -5.37 11.91 -18.24
CA THR A 28 -6.77 11.68 -17.89
C THR A 28 -7.22 10.26 -18.25
N PRO A 29 -8.07 9.63 -17.43
CA PRO A 29 -8.63 8.32 -17.77
C PRO A 29 -9.36 8.32 -19.12
N ARG A 30 -10.11 9.40 -19.44
CA ARG A 30 -10.84 9.52 -20.72
C ARG A 30 -9.91 9.50 -21.93
N LYS A 31 -8.81 10.26 -21.90
CA LYS A 31 -7.86 10.33 -23.01
C LYS A 31 -7.13 9.00 -23.19
N LYS A 32 -6.72 8.37 -22.09
CA LYS A 32 -6.10 7.03 -22.12
C LYS A 32 -7.03 5.96 -22.70
N ILE A 33 -8.31 5.98 -22.34
CA ILE A 33 -9.31 5.08 -22.96
C ILE A 33 -9.38 5.34 -24.47
N ALA A 34 -9.50 6.60 -24.89
CA ALA A 34 -9.58 6.96 -26.30
C ALA A 34 -8.33 6.50 -27.07
N ASP A 35 -7.13 6.80 -26.56
CA ASP A 35 -5.86 6.45 -27.19
C ASP A 35 -5.68 4.93 -27.32
N PHE A 36 -6.00 4.20 -26.26
CA PHE A 36 -5.95 2.74 -26.30
C PHE A 36 -6.94 2.16 -27.32
N ARG A 37 -8.16 2.72 -27.40
CA ARG A 37 -9.15 2.28 -28.39
C ARG A 37 -8.70 2.53 -29.82
N GLU A 38 -8.08 3.67 -30.11
CA GLU A 38 -7.57 3.95 -31.45
C GLU A 38 -6.44 2.99 -31.83
N MET A 39 -5.52 2.67 -30.90
CA MET A 39 -4.51 1.64 -31.12
C MET A 39 -5.14 0.25 -31.39
N VAL A 40 -6.16 -0.14 -30.64
CA VAL A 40 -6.88 -1.41 -30.84
C VAL A 40 -7.60 -1.44 -32.19
N LYS A 41 -8.30 -0.36 -32.58
CA LYS A 41 -9.00 -0.27 -33.87
C LYS A 41 -8.04 -0.31 -35.07
N ALA A 42 -6.87 0.32 -34.93
CA ALA A 42 -5.83 0.31 -35.97
C ALA A 42 -5.40 -1.12 -36.31
N GLN A 43 -5.40 -2.03 -35.33
CA GLN A 43 -5.00 -3.43 -35.50
C GLN A 43 -6.17 -4.40 -35.75
N HIS A 44 -7.39 -4.09 -35.26
CA HIS A 44 -8.50 -5.06 -35.21
C HIS A 44 -9.81 -4.60 -35.88
N SER A 45 -9.85 -3.43 -36.52
CA SER A 45 -11.03 -3.04 -37.30
C SER A 45 -11.26 -3.99 -38.50
N PRO A 46 -12.49 -4.10 -39.05
CA PRO A 46 -12.73 -4.90 -40.25
C PRO A 46 -11.77 -4.50 -41.39
N ASN A 47 -11.56 -3.20 -41.59
CA ASN A 47 -10.58 -2.72 -42.56
C ASN A 47 -9.17 -3.23 -42.22
N ALA A 48 -8.79 -3.24 -40.94
CA ALA A 48 -7.50 -3.76 -40.49
C ALA A 48 -7.25 -5.22 -40.82
N VAL A 49 -8.26 -6.04 -40.59
CA VAL A 49 -8.21 -7.49 -40.82
C VAL A 49 -8.27 -7.83 -42.31
N PHE A 50 -9.03 -7.09 -43.12
CA PHE A 50 -9.24 -7.41 -44.54
C PHE A 50 -8.19 -6.78 -45.50
N PHE A 51 -7.54 -5.70 -45.11
CA PHE A 51 -6.59 -4.96 -45.97
C PHE A 51 -5.15 -4.93 -45.42
N ASP A 52 -4.83 -5.78 -44.43
CA ASP A 52 -3.49 -5.92 -43.84
C ASP A 52 -2.93 -4.59 -43.30
N CYS A 53 -3.61 -4.03 -42.27
CA CYS A 53 -3.43 -2.62 -41.93
C CYS A 53 -2.31 -2.24 -40.95
N ASN A 54 -1.85 -1.02 -41.21
CA ASN A 54 -1.49 0.06 -40.29
C ASN A 54 -0.79 -0.37 -39.00
N PRO A 55 0.54 -0.58 -39.05
CA PRO A 55 1.33 -0.73 -37.83
C PRO A 55 1.11 0.48 -36.92
N VAL A 56 0.77 0.24 -35.65
CA VAL A 56 0.82 1.28 -34.63
C VAL A 56 2.29 1.63 -34.44
N ASP A 57 2.63 2.89 -34.69
CA ASP A 57 4.01 3.37 -34.57
C ASP A 57 4.56 3.11 -33.15
N PRO A 58 5.75 2.50 -33.00
CA PRO A 58 6.38 2.25 -31.70
C PRO A 58 6.47 3.48 -30.80
N GLU A 59 6.70 4.69 -31.33
CA GLU A 59 6.78 5.89 -30.48
C GLU A 59 5.40 6.25 -29.91
N THR A 60 4.31 5.97 -30.63
CA THR A 60 2.93 6.12 -30.10
C THR A 60 2.69 5.21 -28.90
N ILE A 61 3.13 3.94 -28.97
CA ILE A 61 2.98 2.98 -27.86
C ILE A 61 3.81 3.44 -26.66
N LYS A 62 5.04 3.92 -26.90
CA LYS A 62 5.94 4.41 -25.88
C LYS A 62 5.40 5.68 -25.17
N ASP A 63 4.82 6.60 -25.91
CA ASP A 63 4.20 7.81 -25.35
C ASP A 63 2.94 7.46 -24.54
N PHE A 64 2.12 6.54 -25.04
CA PHE A 64 1.01 6.01 -24.28
C PHE A 64 1.48 5.33 -22.98
N ALA A 65 2.53 4.51 -23.05
CA ALA A 65 3.12 3.84 -21.90
C ALA A 65 3.58 4.84 -20.82
N LYS A 66 4.28 5.93 -21.20
CA LYS A 66 4.64 7.01 -20.27
C LYS A 66 3.41 7.53 -19.53
N SER A 67 2.37 7.92 -20.27
CA SER A 67 1.14 8.43 -19.66
C SER A 67 0.48 7.40 -18.74
N LEU A 68 0.49 6.12 -19.12
CA LEU A 68 -0.11 5.03 -18.37
C LEU A 68 0.59 4.84 -17.02
N TYR A 69 1.92 4.93 -16.98
CA TYR A 69 2.73 4.79 -15.76
C TYR A 69 2.70 6.02 -14.83
N GLU A 70 2.17 7.16 -15.28
CA GLU A 70 1.86 8.31 -14.41
C GLU A 70 0.67 8.04 -13.49
N CYS A 71 -0.11 6.98 -13.74
CA CYS A 71 -1.20 6.59 -12.86
C CYS A 71 -0.67 5.84 -11.63
N SER A 72 -1.08 6.25 -10.42
CA SER A 72 -0.80 5.49 -9.19
C SER A 72 -1.73 4.28 -8.96
N THR A 73 -2.65 4.01 -9.90
CA THR A 73 -3.70 2.99 -9.82
C THR A 73 -4.52 3.06 -8.53
N CYS A 74 -4.73 4.27 -7.99
CA CYS A 74 -5.38 4.45 -6.69
C CYS A 74 -6.91 4.28 -6.71
N GLY A 75 -7.54 4.18 -7.88
CA GLY A 75 -8.97 3.93 -8.02
C GLY A 75 -9.90 5.13 -7.80
N GLN A 76 -9.41 6.34 -7.54
CA GLN A 76 -10.30 7.50 -7.34
C GLN A 76 -11.28 7.68 -8.52
N CYS A 77 -10.77 7.56 -9.74
CA CYS A 77 -11.57 7.67 -10.96
C CYS A 77 -12.61 6.56 -11.11
N HIS A 78 -12.39 5.36 -10.58
CA HIS A 78 -13.42 4.30 -10.54
C HIS A 78 -14.56 4.70 -9.59
N PHE A 79 -14.22 5.19 -8.39
CA PHE A 79 -15.20 5.53 -7.37
C PHE A 79 -16.15 6.66 -7.74
N VAL A 80 -15.63 7.70 -8.40
CA VAL A 80 -16.44 8.85 -8.83
C VAL A 80 -17.07 8.66 -10.21
N CYS A 81 -16.76 7.57 -10.93
CA CYS A 81 -17.30 7.34 -12.27
C CYS A 81 -18.80 6.98 -12.18
N PRO A 82 -19.70 7.74 -12.84
CA PRO A 82 -21.12 7.38 -12.89
C PRO A 82 -21.37 6.01 -13.54
N SER A 83 -20.53 5.63 -14.50
CA SER A 83 -20.58 4.34 -15.18
C SER A 83 -19.85 3.22 -14.41
N ARG A 84 -19.25 3.51 -13.24
CA ARG A 84 -18.50 2.55 -12.41
C ARG A 84 -17.38 1.78 -13.12
N ILE A 85 -16.73 2.42 -14.10
CA ILE A 85 -15.66 1.78 -14.87
C ILE A 85 -14.54 1.31 -13.94
N ASP A 86 -14.16 0.03 -13.99
CA ASP A 86 -13.00 -0.47 -13.24
C ASP A 86 -11.69 -0.07 -13.91
N THR A 87 -11.33 1.19 -13.68
CA THR A 87 -10.10 1.76 -14.19
C THR A 87 -8.85 1.08 -13.64
N VAL A 88 -8.88 0.50 -12.43
CA VAL A 88 -7.68 -0.09 -11.83
C VAL A 88 -7.34 -1.38 -12.55
N GLU A 89 -8.30 -2.31 -12.65
CA GLU A 89 -8.11 -3.56 -13.37
C GLU A 89 -7.80 -3.33 -14.84
N MET A 90 -8.47 -2.36 -15.48
CA MET A 90 -8.18 -1.98 -16.87
C MET A 90 -6.74 -1.48 -17.05
N TRP A 91 -6.25 -0.57 -16.20
CA TRP A 91 -4.89 -0.04 -16.34
C TRP A 91 -3.82 -1.10 -16.07
N GLU A 92 -4.04 -1.98 -15.09
CA GLU A 92 -3.10 -3.07 -14.81
C GLU A 92 -3.06 -4.10 -15.95
N GLY A 93 -4.22 -4.45 -16.51
CA GLY A 93 -4.30 -5.30 -17.70
C GLY A 93 -3.60 -4.69 -18.91
N ILE A 94 -3.83 -3.40 -19.19
CA ILE A 94 -3.15 -2.69 -20.29
C ILE A 94 -1.64 -2.61 -20.02
N ARG A 95 -1.20 -2.36 -18.78
CA ARG A 95 0.23 -2.36 -18.44
C ARG A 95 0.88 -3.70 -18.75
N ARG A 96 0.21 -4.82 -18.47
CA ARG A 96 0.70 -6.16 -18.87
C ARG A 96 0.93 -6.25 -20.38
N CYS A 97 -0.03 -5.81 -21.19
CA CYS A 97 0.13 -5.77 -22.64
C CYS A 97 1.33 -4.90 -23.07
N ILE A 98 1.50 -3.72 -22.45
CA ILE A 98 2.63 -2.82 -22.73
C ILE A 98 3.97 -3.46 -22.37
N VAL A 99 4.04 -4.22 -21.28
CA VAL A 99 5.24 -4.99 -20.88
C VAL A 99 5.52 -6.12 -21.88
N ASP A 100 4.49 -6.88 -22.29
CA ASP A 100 4.65 -7.97 -23.26
C ASP A 100 5.13 -7.47 -24.63
N LEU A 101 4.75 -6.23 -25.01
CA LEU A 101 5.24 -5.54 -26.20
C LEU A 101 6.64 -4.92 -26.05
N GLY A 102 7.25 -4.97 -24.87
CA GLY A 102 8.60 -4.43 -24.61
C GLY A 102 8.67 -2.92 -24.36
N PHE A 103 7.53 -2.26 -24.12
CA PHE A 103 7.46 -0.81 -23.84
C PHE A 103 7.32 -0.47 -22.35
N GLY A 104 7.39 -1.47 -21.48
CA GLY A 104 7.38 -1.29 -20.03
C GLY A 104 7.99 -2.47 -19.27
N PRO A 105 8.12 -2.38 -17.94
CA PRO A 105 7.97 -1.16 -17.12
C PRO A 105 8.99 -0.10 -17.51
N LEU A 106 8.83 1.14 -17.05
CA LEU A 106 9.79 2.21 -17.34
C LEU A 106 11.19 1.87 -16.77
N GLU A 107 12.24 2.46 -17.33
CA GLU A 107 13.64 2.16 -16.94
C GLU A 107 13.89 2.33 -15.44
N ASN A 108 13.38 3.41 -14.84
CA ASN A 108 13.47 3.70 -13.41
C ASN A 108 12.63 2.75 -12.53
N GLN A 109 11.64 2.07 -13.10
CA GLN A 109 10.84 1.04 -12.43
C GLN A 109 11.46 -0.36 -12.57
N ALA A 110 12.22 -0.61 -13.65
CA ALA A 110 12.79 -1.90 -13.98
C ALA A 110 13.70 -2.46 -12.88
N LEU A 111 14.39 -1.60 -12.11
CA LEU A 111 15.21 -2.04 -10.98
C LEU A 111 14.39 -2.71 -9.88
N LEU A 112 13.20 -2.19 -9.56
CA LEU A 112 12.32 -2.78 -8.54
C LEU A 112 11.80 -4.15 -8.99
N VAL A 113 11.49 -4.28 -10.28
CA VAL A 113 11.10 -5.55 -10.89
C VAL A 113 12.25 -6.55 -10.82
N LYS A 114 13.43 -6.18 -11.33
CA LYS A 114 14.64 -7.02 -11.30
C LYS A 114 14.96 -7.48 -9.88
N ASN A 115 14.93 -6.57 -8.90
CA ASN A 115 15.22 -6.89 -7.51
C ASN A 115 14.19 -7.86 -6.93
N THR A 116 12.90 -7.65 -7.21
CA THR A 116 11.84 -8.53 -6.73
C THR A 116 12.05 -9.96 -7.23
N LYS A 117 12.46 -10.14 -8.50
CA LYS A 117 12.75 -11.47 -9.07
C LYS A 117 14.00 -12.12 -8.48
N ALA A 118 15.07 -11.36 -8.30
CA ALA A 118 16.36 -11.89 -7.86
C ALA A 118 16.42 -12.16 -6.35
N TYR A 119 15.80 -11.29 -5.54
CA TYR A 119 15.96 -11.25 -4.08
C TYR A 119 14.67 -11.51 -3.30
N ASP A 120 13.54 -11.75 -3.98
CA ASP A 120 12.20 -11.84 -3.38
C ASP A 120 11.80 -10.59 -2.58
N ASN A 121 12.36 -9.42 -2.94
CA ASN A 121 11.97 -8.10 -2.42
C ASN A 121 12.39 -6.98 -3.38
N PRO A 122 11.65 -5.86 -3.43
CA PRO A 122 11.96 -4.76 -4.35
C PRO A 122 13.22 -3.96 -3.97
N TRP A 123 13.71 -4.13 -2.73
CA TRP A 123 14.83 -3.36 -2.18
C TRP A 123 16.21 -3.95 -2.47
N GLY A 124 16.28 -5.11 -3.14
CA GLY A 124 17.53 -5.75 -3.53
C GLY A 124 18.35 -6.27 -2.36
N GLN A 125 17.74 -6.42 -1.18
CA GLN A 125 18.44 -6.91 0.02
C GLN A 125 18.46 -8.45 0.07
N PRO A 126 19.49 -9.08 0.67
CA PRO A 126 19.54 -10.54 0.79
C PRO A 126 18.35 -11.14 1.54
N ARG A 127 17.86 -12.31 1.12
CA ARG A 127 16.76 -13.02 1.82
C ARG A 127 17.05 -13.28 3.30
N SER A 128 18.30 -13.55 3.64
CA SER A 128 18.76 -13.81 5.01
C SER A 128 18.68 -12.58 5.94
N SER A 129 18.58 -11.36 5.38
CA SER A 129 18.42 -10.14 6.17
C SER A 129 16.98 -9.81 6.52
N ARG A 130 15.99 -10.56 6.03
CA ARG A 130 14.57 -10.23 6.21
C ARG A 130 14.16 -10.16 7.69
N ALA A 131 14.68 -11.04 8.54
CA ALA A 131 14.39 -11.04 9.97
C ALA A 131 15.34 -10.15 10.81
N HIS A 132 16.21 -9.34 10.18
CA HIS A 132 17.19 -8.52 10.92
C HIS A 132 16.54 -7.47 11.82
N TRP A 133 15.35 -6.97 11.49
CA TRP A 133 14.60 -6.04 12.32
C TRP A 133 14.38 -6.57 13.75
N ALA A 134 14.12 -7.88 13.90
CA ALA A 134 13.87 -8.48 15.20
C ALA A 134 15.15 -8.51 16.06
N ARG A 135 16.30 -8.84 15.44
CA ARG A 135 17.61 -8.81 16.11
C ARG A 135 17.97 -7.39 16.54
N ALA A 136 17.72 -6.41 15.68
CA ALA A 136 17.97 -5.01 15.98
C ALA A 136 17.07 -4.50 17.12
N GLY A 137 15.77 -4.78 17.06
CA GLY A 137 14.84 -4.41 18.13
C GLY A 137 15.19 -5.02 19.48
N LYS A 138 15.67 -6.28 19.50
CA LYS A 138 16.18 -6.91 20.72
C LYS A 138 17.43 -6.21 21.26
N LYS A 139 18.40 -5.91 20.40
CA LYS A 139 19.63 -5.18 20.77
C LYS A 139 19.32 -3.80 21.34
N GLU A 140 18.29 -3.15 20.82
CA GLU A 140 17.86 -1.79 21.17
C GLU A 140 16.86 -1.73 22.33
N LYS A 141 16.45 -2.91 22.83
CA LYS A 141 15.44 -3.07 23.87
C LYS A 141 14.08 -2.45 23.49
N THR A 142 13.77 -2.42 22.19
CA THR A 142 12.45 -2.01 21.68
C THR A 142 11.55 -3.23 21.42
N LEU A 143 12.13 -4.43 21.30
CA LEU A 143 11.42 -5.69 21.17
C LEU A 143 11.47 -6.49 22.48
N ILE A 144 10.30 -6.78 23.08
CA ILE A 144 10.19 -7.50 24.37
C ILE A 144 10.72 -8.93 24.23
N SER A 145 10.22 -9.65 23.22
CA SER A 145 10.60 -11.02 22.92
C SER A 145 10.65 -11.23 21.41
N PRO A 146 11.63 -11.99 20.90
CA PRO A 146 11.72 -12.27 19.47
C PRO A 146 10.48 -13.06 18.98
N PRO A 147 10.01 -12.80 17.75
CA PRO A 147 8.93 -13.59 17.16
C PRO A 147 9.39 -15.04 16.96
N LYS A 148 8.44 -15.98 16.99
CA LYS A 148 8.67 -17.38 16.66
C LYS A 148 8.35 -17.61 15.19
N GLU A 149 9.17 -18.43 14.52
CA GLU A 149 8.81 -18.92 13.19
C GLU A 149 7.49 -19.68 13.24
N ILE A 150 6.66 -19.46 12.22
CA ILE A 150 5.36 -20.09 12.09
C ILE A 150 5.53 -21.62 12.04
N LYS A 151 4.66 -22.32 12.76
CA LYS A 151 4.57 -23.78 12.73
C LYS A 151 3.25 -24.19 12.08
N GLU A 152 3.21 -25.38 11.51
CA GLU A 152 1.98 -25.96 11.00
C GLU A 152 0.90 -25.98 12.10
N GLY A 153 -0.30 -25.49 11.78
CA GLY A 153 -1.42 -25.38 12.72
C GLY A 153 -1.42 -24.14 13.62
N ALA A 154 -0.52 -23.18 13.41
CA ALA A 154 -0.63 -21.86 14.06
C ALA A 154 -1.88 -21.11 13.60
N GLU A 155 -2.56 -20.38 14.50
CA GLU A 155 -3.82 -19.72 14.13
C GLU A 155 -3.60 -18.50 13.26
N ILE A 156 -2.58 -17.69 13.58
CA ILE A 156 -2.28 -16.42 12.92
C ILE A 156 -0.91 -16.45 12.27
N LEU A 157 -0.85 -16.18 10.96
CA LEU A 157 0.38 -15.80 10.27
C LEU A 157 0.48 -14.28 10.19
N TYR A 158 1.52 -13.70 10.80
CA TYR A 158 1.89 -12.32 10.55
C TYR A 158 2.79 -12.23 9.31
N PHE A 159 2.23 -11.68 8.22
CA PHE A 159 2.97 -11.34 7.01
C PHE A 159 3.54 -9.91 7.14
N VAL A 160 4.85 -9.84 7.36
CA VAL A 160 5.56 -8.59 7.68
C VAL A 160 5.67 -7.69 6.44
N GLY A 161 5.92 -8.30 5.30
CA GLY A 161 6.11 -7.60 4.04
C GLY A 161 7.48 -6.93 3.92
N CYS A 162 7.77 -6.37 2.75
CA CYS A 162 9.13 -5.95 2.42
C CYS A 162 9.55 -4.65 3.12
N THR A 163 8.70 -3.63 3.14
CA THR A 163 9.08 -2.31 3.69
C THR A 163 9.38 -2.39 5.18
N ALA A 164 8.49 -2.98 5.98
CA ALA A 164 8.72 -3.14 7.42
C ALA A 164 9.86 -4.13 7.74
N SER A 165 10.21 -5.05 6.84
CA SER A 165 11.35 -5.95 7.06
C SER A 165 12.71 -5.30 6.80
N PHE A 166 12.80 -4.44 5.77
CA PHE A 166 14.08 -4.03 5.18
C PHE A 166 14.38 -2.52 5.28
N ASP A 167 13.37 -1.67 5.43
CA ASP A 167 13.58 -0.24 5.64
C ASP A 167 13.85 0.02 7.13
N ALA A 168 15.06 0.51 7.43
CA ALA A 168 15.48 0.80 8.79
C ALA A 168 14.60 1.87 9.47
N ASN A 169 13.97 2.76 8.70
CA ASN A 169 13.09 3.80 9.21
C ASN A 169 11.67 3.29 9.52
N LEU A 170 11.32 2.08 9.07
CA LEU A 170 9.96 1.53 9.17
C LEU A 170 9.87 0.15 9.81
N ARG A 171 11.01 -0.40 10.22
CA ARG A 171 11.06 -1.66 10.95
C ARG A 171 10.32 -1.64 12.28
N GLU A 172 10.12 -0.45 12.84
CA GLU A 172 9.39 -0.27 14.10
C GLU A 172 7.93 -0.73 13.98
N ILE A 173 7.33 -0.67 12.77
CA ILE A 173 6.00 -1.23 12.51
C ILE A 173 5.97 -2.74 12.81
N ALA A 174 7.00 -3.48 12.37
CA ALA A 174 7.12 -4.91 12.64
C ALA A 174 7.39 -5.20 14.13
N ILE A 175 8.19 -4.36 14.78
CA ILE A 175 8.51 -4.45 16.21
C ILE A 175 7.25 -4.23 17.06
N HIS A 176 6.49 -3.16 16.82
CA HIS A 176 5.25 -2.87 17.54
C HIS A 176 4.19 -3.93 17.32
N THR A 177 4.00 -4.35 16.07
CA THR A 177 3.06 -5.43 15.74
C THR A 177 3.42 -6.70 16.53
N THR A 178 4.71 -7.05 16.58
CA THR A 178 5.21 -8.21 17.34
C THR A 178 5.03 -8.04 18.86
N ASN A 179 5.34 -6.87 19.41
CA ASN A 179 5.15 -6.59 20.83
C ASN A 179 3.68 -6.72 21.24
N ILE A 180 2.74 -6.18 20.45
CA ILE A 180 1.31 -6.28 20.71
C ILE A 180 0.87 -7.75 20.66
N LEU A 181 1.22 -8.47 19.59
CA LEU A 181 0.87 -9.89 19.46
C LEU A 181 1.42 -10.75 20.61
N ASN A 182 2.65 -10.49 21.06
CA ASN A 182 3.25 -11.18 22.21
C ASN A 182 2.58 -10.80 23.54
N ALA A 183 2.29 -9.52 23.77
CA ALA A 183 1.67 -9.04 25.01
C ALA A 183 0.23 -9.55 25.17
N LEU A 184 -0.46 -9.81 24.05
CA LEU A 184 -1.80 -10.41 24.03
C LEU A 184 -1.77 -11.95 24.04
N GLU A 185 -0.58 -12.56 24.11
CA GLU A 185 -0.38 -14.01 24.17
C GLU A 185 -1.11 -14.80 23.07
N LEU A 186 -1.23 -14.22 21.87
CA LEU A 186 -1.93 -14.86 20.76
C LEU A 186 -1.13 -16.04 20.20
N ASN A 187 -1.82 -17.02 19.60
CA ASN A 187 -1.16 -18.11 18.87
C ASN A 187 -0.80 -17.66 17.46
N TRP A 188 0.42 -17.14 17.30
CA TRP A 188 0.89 -16.58 16.04
C TRP A 188 2.34 -16.95 15.72
N GLY A 189 2.71 -16.78 14.45
CA GLY A 189 4.10 -16.82 13.99
C GLY A 189 4.30 -16.03 12.71
N PHE A 190 5.54 -16.02 12.22
CA PHE A 190 5.91 -15.38 10.96
C PHE A 190 6.83 -16.27 10.12
N LEU A 191 7.01 -15.93 8.86
CA LEU A 191 7.80 -16.74 7.91
C LEU A 191 9.32 -16.53 7.99
N ALA A 192 9.79 -15.57 8.79
CA ALA A 192 11.21 -15.19 8.88
C ALA A 192 11.86 -15.03 7.50
N ASN A 193 12.94 -15.76 7.22
CA ASN A 193 13.69 -15.68 5.97
C ASN A 193 12.99 -16.40 4.80
N GLN A 194 11.92 -17.15 5.05
CA GLN A 194 11.14 -17.83 4.02
C GLN A 194 10.09 -16.91 3.38
N GLU A 195 9.79 -15.76 4.00
CA GLU A 195 8.81 -14.82 3.45
C GLU A 195 9.32 -14.24 2.12
N LYS A 196 8.49 -14.34 1.09
CA LYS A 196 8.72 -13.70 -0.21
C LYS A 196 7.88 -12.43 -0.32
N CYS A 197 8.25 -11.56 -1.26
CA CYS A 197 7.43 -10.40 -1.60
C CYS A 197 6.00 -10.82 -1.95
N CYS A 198 5.02 -10.00 -1.59
CA CYS A 198 3.62 -10.22 -2.01
C CYS A 198 3.41 -10.13 -3.53
N GLY A 199 4.38 -9.61 -4.28
CA GLY A 199 4.30 -9.46 -5.73
C GLY A 199 3.59 -8.19 -6.21
N SER A 200 3.09 -7.34 -5.30
CA SER A 200 2.34 -6.12 -5.65
C SER A 200 3.06 -5.25 -6.69
N VAL A 201 4.38 -5.02 -6.53
CA VAL A 201 5.15 -4.18 -7.47
C VAL A 201 5.11 -4.75 -8.89
N LEU A 202 5.26 -6.06 -9.04
CA LEU A 202 5.24 -6.73 -10.33
C LEU A 202 3.87 -6.59 -11.00
N LEU A 203 2.79 -6.95 -10.27
CA LEU A 203 1.43 -6.86 -10.78
C LEU A 203 1.08 -5.45 -11.27
N ARG A 204 1.31 -4.44 -10.42
CA ARG A 204 0.95 -3.05 -10.75
C ARG A 204 1.79 -2.49 -11.88
N MET A 205 2.97 -3.04 -12.13
CA MET A 205 3.83 -2.66 -13.25
C MET A 205 3.64 -3.54 -14.49
N GLY A 206 2.68 -4.49 -14.48
CA GLY A 206 2.38 -5.34 -15.63
C GLY A 206 3.32 -6.54 -15.83
N ASP A 207 4.18 -6.86 -14.85
CA ASP A 207 5.13 -7.97 -15.00
C ASP A 207 4.49 -9.33 -14.65
N LYS A 208 4.51 -10.26 -15.62
CA LYS A 208 3.89 -11.60 -15.52
C LYS A 208 4.45 -12.49 -14.41
N GLU A 209 5.64 -12.20 -13.90
CA GLU A 209 6.25 -12.98 -12.82
C GLU A 209 5.43 -12.92 -11.51
N PHE A 210 4.50 -11.96 -11.42
CA PHE A 210 3.49 -11.94 -10.36
C PHE A 210 2.77 -13.29 -10.21
N GLU A 211 2.37 -13.95 -11.32
CA GLU A 211 1.60 -15.19 -11.27
C GLU A 211 2.38 -16.32 -10.60
N ARG A 212 3.67 -16.46 -10.91
CA ARG A 212 4.55 -17.44 -10.26
C ARG A 212 4.70 -17.16 -8.77
N ILE A 213 5.01 -15.92 -8.40
CA ILE A 213 5.19 -15.54 -6.99
C ILE A 213 3.90 -15.74 -6.19
N ALA A 214 2.75 -15.33 -6.75
CA ALA A 214 1.46 -15.53 -6.13
C ALA A 214 1.16 -17.03 -5.92
N SER A 215 1.36 -17.86 -6.95
CA SER A 215 1.15 -19.32 -6.85
C SER A 215 2.03 -19.97 -5.78
N GLU A 216 3.32 -19.62 -5.72
CA GLU A 216 4.24 -20.14 -4.70
C GLU A 216 3.84 -19.71 -3.28
N ASN A 217 3.44 -18.45 -3.10
CA ASN A 217 2.99 -17.95 -1.81
C ASN A 217 1.66 -18.61 -1.39
N ILE A 218 0.70 -18.74 -2.30
CA ILE A 218 -0.58 -19.42 -2.05
C ILE A 218 -0.33 -20.85 -1.55
N LYS A 219 0.52 -21.60 -2.27
CA LYS A 219 0.89 -22.97 -1.90
C LYS A 219 1.47 -23.01 -0.48
N MET A 220 2.49 -22.18 -0.22
CA MET A 220 3.14 -22.12 1.08
C MET A 220 2.17 -21.75 2.21
N PHE A 221 1.30 -20.76 1.99
CA PHE A 221 0.35 -20.31 3.02
C PHE A 221 -0.70 -21.39 3.32
N ASN A 222 -1.22 -22.07 2.28
CA ASN A 222 -2.20 -23.15 2.46
C ASN A 222 -1.59 -24.37 3.17
N GLU A 223 -0.33 -24.72 2.87
CA GLU A 223 0.39 -25.83 3.53
C GLU A 223 0.62 -25.59 5.03
N LEU A 224 0.64 -24.34 5.49
CA LEU A 224 0.78 -24.03 6.92
C LEU A 224 -0.48 -24.33 7.75
N GLY A 225 -1.65 -24.50 7.11
CA GLY A 225 -2.91 -24.76 7.80
C GLY A 225 -3.38 -23.62 8.73
N ILE A 226 -3.03 -22.37 8.40
CA ILE A 226 -3.41 -21.19 9.19
C ILE A 226 -4.91 -20.89 9.09
N LYS A 227 -5.46 -20.21 10.10
CA LYS A 227 -6.84 -19.70 10.05
C LYS A 227 -6.91 -18.27 9.49
N THR A 228 -5.92 -17.45 9.85
CA THR A 228 -5.90 -16.03 9.51
C THR A 228 -4.49 -15.57 9.13
N LEU A 229 -4.36 -14.90 7.99
CA LEU A 229 -3.19 -14.12 7.62
C LEU A 229 -3.45 -12.64 7.95
N VAL A 230 -2.50 -12.04 8.67
CA VAL A 230 -2.58 -10.65 9.10
C VAL A 230 -1.37 -9.87 8.58
N THR A 231 -1.58 -8.64 8.16
CA THR A 231 -0.49 -7.76 7.71
C THR A 231 -0.71 -6.31 8.10
N SER A 232 0.38 -5.59 8.43
CA SER A 232 0.36 -4.16 8.72
C SER A 232 0.58 -3.30 7.47
N CYS A 233 0.42 -3.88 6.26
CA CYS A 233 0.65 -3.19 5.00
C CYS A 233 -0.58 -3.28 4.10
N ALA A 234 -1.23 -2.13 3.83
CA ALA A 234 -2.37 -2.05 2.91
C ALA A 234 -2.08 -2.65 1.52
N GLY A 235 -0.86 -2.48 0.99
CA GLY A 235 -0.48 -3.06 -0.29
C GLY A 235 -0.38 -4.59 -0.28
N CYS A 236 0.18 -5.16 0.79
CA CYS A 236 0.21 -6.61 0.95
C CYS A 236 -1.20 -7.15 1.18
N PHE A 237 -2.01 -6.46 1.99
CA PHE A 237 -3.40 -6.82 2.26
C PHE A 237 -4.21 -6.94 0.97
N LYS A 238 -4.29 -5.86 0.16
CA LYS A 238 -5.04 -5.88 -1.12
C LYS A 238 -4.55 -6.98 -2.05
N THR A 239 -3.22 -7.10 -2.18
CA THR A 239 -2.62 -8.06 -3.12
C THR A 239 -2.95 -9.50 -2.75
N ILE A 240 -2.79 -9.85 -1.48
CA ILE A 240 -3.08 -11.21 -1.01
C ILE A 240 -4.59 -11.44 -0.96
N LYS A 241 -5.39 -10.50 -0.47
CA LYS A 241 -6.85 -10.68 -0.31
C LYS A 241 -7.59 -10.76 -1.65
N GLN A 242 -7.18 -10.00 -2.67
CA GLN A 242 -7.96 -9.81 -3.89
C GLN A 242 -7.28 -10.33 -5.15
N ASP A 243 -5.96 -10.15 -5.30
CA ASP A 243 -5.28 -10.54 -6.53
C ASP A 243 -4.84 -12.00 -6.51
N TYR A 244 -4.51 -12.56 -5.34
CA TYR A 244 -4.16 -13.99 -5.24
C TYR A 244 -5.32 -14.92 -5.61
N PRO A 245 -6.59 -14.65 -5.23
CA PRO A 245 -7.75 -15.40 -5.72
C PRO A 245 -7.90 -15.45 -7.25
N LYS A 246 -7.30 -14.52 -7.99
CA LYS A 246 -7.26 -14.58 -9.47
C LYS A 246 -6.23 -15.59 -10.01
N VAL A 247 -5.33 -16.08 -9.16
CA VAL A 247 -4.26 -17.04 -9.48
C VAL A 247 -4.53 -18.41 -8.85
N GLY A 248 -5.10 -18.46 -7.65
CA GLY A 248 -5.43 -19.71 -6.96
C GLY A 248 -6.19 -19.48 -5.65
N GLU A 249 -6.66 -20.57 -5.03
CA GLU A 249 -7.53 -20.52 -3.86
C GLU A 249 -6.75 -20.27 -2.55
N LEU A 250 -7.32 -19.42 -1.69
CA LEU A 250 -6.84 -19.19 -0.32
C LEU A 250 -7.80 -19.84 0.66
N ASN A 251 -7.29 -20.68 1.56
CA ASN A 251 -8.11 -21.46 2.51
C ASN A 251 -8.25 -20.79 3.89
N PHE A 252 -7.94 -19.51 3.99
CA PHE A 252 -7.87 -18.77 5.25
C PHE A 252 -8.35 -17.32 5.08
N GLU A 253 -8.68 -16.67 6.20
CA GLU A 253 -9.06 -15.26 6.21
C GLU A 253 -7.80 -14.38 6.04
N VAL A 254 -7.90 -13.32 5.24
CA VAL A 254 -6.85 -12.30 5.13
C VAL A 254 -7.42 -10.99 5.65
N ILE A 255 -6.81 -10.42 6.69
CA ILE A 255 -7.23 -9.15 7.30
C ILE A 255 -6.04 -8.20 7.53
N PRO A 256 -6.25 -6.87 7.51
CA PRO A 256 -5.22 -5.95 7.95
C PRO A 256 -5.10 -6.00 9.48
N PHE A 257 -3.91 -5.70 10.01
CA PHE A 257 -3.68 -5.72 11.46
C PHE A 257 -4.58 -4.73 12.22
N ALA A 258 -4.95 -3.61 11.60
CA ALA A 258 -5.92 -2.66 12.15
C ALA A 258 -7.31 -3.31 12.41
N THR A 259 -7.78 -4.18 11.52
CA THR A 259 -9.04 -4.92 11.70
C THR A 259 -8.92 -5.94 12.83
N LEU A 260 -7.79 -6.64 12.93
CA LEU A 260 -7.54 -7.54 14.07
C LEU A 260 -7.54 -6.77 15.40
N LEU A 261 -6.84 -5.63 15.47
CA LEU A 261 -6.82 -4.78 16.65
C LEU A 261 -8.22 -4.30 17.04
N SER A 262 -9.01 -3.84 16.07
CA SER A 262 -10.40 -3.43 16.31
C SER A 262 -11.20 -4.57 16.95
N ARG A 263 -11.10 -5.81 16.44
CA ARG A 263 -11.78 -6.98 17.02
C ARG A 263 -11.32 -7.24 18.45
N LEU A 264 -10.00 -7.20 18.71
CA LEU A 264 -9.43 -7.48 20.03
C LEU A 264 -9.77 -6.39 21.07
N ILE A 265 -9.90 -5.13 20.63
CA ILE A 265 -10.37 -4.02 21.47
C ILE A 265 -11.85 -4.21 21.82
N GLU A 266 -12.70 -4.51 20.83
CA GLU A 266 -14.13 -4.79 21.06
C GLU A 266 -14.35 -5.99 22.00
N GLU A 267 -13.47 -7.00 21.95
CA GLU A 267 -13.44 -8.15 22.86
C GLU A 267 -12.89 -7.81 24.27
N GLY A 268 -12.42 -6.59 24.52
CA GLY A 268 -11.84 -6.15 25.79
C GLY A 268 -10.47 -6.77 26.11
N LYS A 269 -9.77 -7.34 25.12
CA LYS A 269 -8.45 -7.96 25.30
C LYS A 269 -7.32 -6.94 25.34
N VAL A 270 -7.48 -5.82 24.63
CA VAL A 270 -6.50 -4.72 24.63
C VAL A 270 -6.80 -3.77 25.79
N LYS A 271 -5.79 -3.48 26.60
CA LYS A 271 -5.88 -2.55 27.72
C LYS A 271 -4.86 -1.43 27.56
N PHE A 272 -5.31 -0.19 27.68
CA PHE A 272 -4.44 0.97 27.66
C PHE A 272 -4.00 1.34 29.09
N SER A 273 -2.70 1.43 29.30
CA SER A 273 -2.07 1.70 30.60
C SER A 273 -1.29 3.02 30.63
N LYS A 274 -1.13 3.68 29.48
CA LYS A 274 -0.43 4.96 29.33
C LYS A 274 -1.32 5.99 28.65
N LYS A 275 -1.22 7.24 29.12
CA LYS A 275 -1.75 8.41 28.43
C LYS A 275 -0.75 8.87 27.38
N LEU A 276 -1.26 9.24 26.21
CA LEU A 276 -0.48 9.75 25.08
C LEU A 276 -0.71 11.25 24.87
N ASP A 277 -1.92 11.75 25.15
CA ASP A 277 -2.30 13.16 25.03
C ASP A 277 -1.93 13.77 23.66
N LEU A 278 -2.32 13.06 22.58
CA LEU A 278 -2.02 13.42 21.19
C LEU A 278 -3.28 13.83 20.44
N LYS A 279 -3.16 14.80 19.53
CA LYS A 279 -4.22 15.12 18.56
C LYS A 279 -3.82 14.55 17.20
N VAL A 280 -4.60 13.61 16.68
CA VAL A 280 -4.22 12.80 15.53
C VAL A 280 -5.23 12.91 14.41
N THR A 281 -4.76 12.83 13.16
CA THR A 281 -5.62 12.67 11.98
C THR A 281 -5.20 11.45 11.16
N TYR A 282 -6.02 10.99 10.22
CA TYR A 282 -5.83 9.70 9.55
C TYR A 282 -5.75 9.79 8.02
N HIS A 283 -4.70 9.19 7.45
CA HIS A 283 -4.60 8.95 6.02
C HIS A 283 -5.17 7.58 5.66
N ASP A 284 -6.31 7.55 4.97
CA ASP A 284 -6.87 6.34 4.36
C ASP A 284 -6.00 5.83 3.20
N PRO A 285 -5.30 4.69 3.32
CA PRO A 285 -4.54 4.12 2.21
C PRO A 285 -5.49 3.55 1.16
N CYS A 286 -5.28 3.88 -0.11
CA CYS A 286 -6.18 3.48 -1.20
C CYS A 286 -6.40 1.96 -1.33
N HIS A 287 -5.37 1.15 -1.06
CA HIS A 287 -5.49 -0.32 -1.11
C HIS A 287 -6.28 -0.90 0.09
N MET A 288 -6.35 -0.20 1.22
CA MET A 288 -7.16 -0.61 2.36
C MET A 288 -8.61 -0.14 2.16
N GLY A 289 -8.79 1.15 1.89
CA GLY A 289 -10.09 1.76 1.65
C GLY A 289 -10.66 1.43 0.29
N ARG A 290 -10.34 2.24 -0.74
CA ARG A 290 -10.97 2.13 -2.07
C ARG A 290 -10.91 0.74 -2.67
N ALA A 291 -9.79 0.04 -2.58
CA ALA A 291 -9.72 -1.29 -3.17
C ALA A 291 -10.51 -2.35 -2.37
N SER A 292 -10.49 -2.29 -1.04
CA SER A 292 -10.93 -3.41 -0.19
C SER A 292 -12.14 -3.12 0.71
N GLY A 293 -12.65 -1.89 0.71
CA GLY A 293 -13.77 -1.45 1.55
C GLY A 293 -13.42 -1.28 3.04
N GLU A 294 -12.15 -1.42 3.42
CA GLU A 294 -11.75 -1.37 4.82
C GLU A 294 -11.46 0.06 5.27
N TYR A 295 -12.45 0.66 5.92
CA TYR A 295 -12.39 2.02 6.46
C TYR A 295 -12.57 2.09 7.96
N ASP A 296 -13.36 1.17 8.53
CA ASP A 296 -13.84 1.30 9.90
C ASP A 296 -12.85 0.73 10.92
N GLY A 297 -12.11 -0.35 10.59
CA GLY A 297 -11.13 -0.95 11.49
C GLY A 297 -10.12 0.05 12.07
N PRO A 298 -9.40 0.83 11.24
CA PRO A 298 -8.48 1.87 11.72
C PRO A 298 -9.16 2.94 12.59
N ARG A 299 -10.37 3.37 12.24
CA ARG A 299 -11.12 4.41 12.95
C ARG A 299 -11.57 3.93 14.33
N LYS A 300 -12.10 2.72 14.42
CA LYS A 300 -12.48 2.10 15.71
C LYS A 300 -11.29 2.00 16.66
N VAL A 301 -10.10 1.69 16.14
CA VAL A 301 -8.87 1.68 16.95
C VAL A 301 -8.52 3.09 17.43
N LEU A 302 -8.60 4.10 16.55
CA LEU A 302 -8.34 5.51 16.91
C LEU A 302 -9.34 6.05 17.93
N GLU A 303 -10.62 5.70 17.79
CA GLU A 303 -11.69 6.06 18.72
C GLU A 303 -11.45 5.43 20.10
N ALA A 304 -11.06 4.15 20.17
CA ALA A 304 -10.73 3.48 21.41
C ALA A 304 -9.51 4.10 22.12
N LEU A 305 -8.55 4.62 21.36
CA LEU A 305 -7.38 5.33 21.92
C LEU A 305 -7.75 6.63 22.63
N SER A 306 -8.98 7.12 22.54
CA SER A 306 -9.47 8.23 23.39
C SER A 306 -9.38 7.90 24.89
N GLU A 307 -9.49 6.62 25.27
CA GLU A 307 -9.24 6.17 26.65
C GLU A 307 -7.79 6.45 27.09
N ALA A 308 -6.85 6.43 26.13
CA ALA A 308 -5.46 6.80 26.30
C ALA A 308 -5.17 8.30 26.07
N GLY A 309 -6.22 9.15 25.97
CA GLY A 309 -6.06 10.59 25.77
C GLY A 309 -5.76 11.00 24.33
N VAL A 310 -6.01 10.13 23.34
CA VAL A 310 -5.87 10.49 21.92
C VAL A 310 -7.14 11.19 21.42
N GLU A 311 -7.01 12.42 20.95
CA GLU A 311 -8.06 13.16 20.23
C GLU A 311 -7.95 12.85 18.73
N PHE A 312 -8.95 12.17 18.17
CA PHE A 312 -8.99 11.87 16.73
C PHE A 312 -9.84 12.90 15.98
N ILE A 313 -9.26 13.54 14.97
CA ILE A 313 -9.93 14.46 14.06
C ILE A 313 -9.77 14.02 12.59
N GLU A 314 -10.87 14.00 11.87
CA GLU A 314 -10.87 13.67 10.44
C GLU A 314 -10.44 14.87 9.58
N MET A 315 -9.78 14.58 8.46
CA MET A 315 -9.57 15.55 7.39
C MET A 315 -10.89 15.83 6.64
N GLU A 316 -10.93 16.87 5.81
CA GLU A 316 -12.06 17.12 4.91
C GLU A 316 -12.27 15.97 3.92
N ARG A 317 -11.16 15.42 3.40
CA ARG A 317 -11.16 14.33 2.41
C ARG A 317 -10.77 13.01 3.06
N ILE A 318 -11.78 12.20 3.34
CA ILE A 318 -11.67 10.90 4.03
C ILE A 318 -12.29 9.77 3.22
N ARG A 319 -12.07 8.54 3.68
CA ARG A 319 -12.60 7.31 3.09
C ARG A 319 -12.34 7.25 1.58
N GLU A 320 -13.35 6.98 0.76
CA GLU A 320 -13.25 6.91 -0.71
C GLU A 320 -12.77 8.23 -1.33
N ASN A 321 -12.98 9.37 -0.68
CA ASN A 321 -12.59 10.69 -1.15
C ASN A 321 -11.15 11.09 -0.76
N SER A 322 -10.45 10.27 0.04
CA SER A 322 -9.08 10.53 0.48
C SER A 322 -8.11 10.67 -0.71
N ARG A 323 -7.26 11.71 -0.68
CA ARG A 323 -6.22 11.91 -1.71
C ARG A 323 -5.17 10.80 -1.62
N CYS A 324 -4.76 10.29 -2.78
CA CYS A 324 -3.66 9.32 -2.86
C CYS A 324 -2.32 9.96 -2.46
N CYS A 325 -1.51 9.26 -1.67
CA CYS A 325 -0.13 9.65 -1.33
C CYS A 325 0.86 9.55 -2.52
N GLY A 326 0.41 9.07 -3.68
CA GLY A 326 1.22 8.93 -4.89
C GLY A 326 2.28 7.82 -4.86
N ALA A 327 2.44 7.07 -3.76
CA ALA A 327 3.50 6.08 -3.66
C ALA A 327 3.27 4.86 -4.57
N GLY A 328 2.02 4.39 -4.68
CA GLY A 328 1.62 3.16 -5.35
C GLY A 328 1.67 3.16 -6.88
N GLY A 329 1.28 2.04 -7.50
CA GLY A 329 1.17 1.91 -8.95
C GLY A 329 2.48 2.05 -9.73
N GLY A 330 3.63 2.01 -9.05
CA GLY A 330 4.93 2.30 -9.66
C GLY A 330 5.21 3.79 -9.89
N LEU A 331 4.29 4.67 -9.49
CA LEU A 331 4.41 6.11 -9.71
C LEU A 331 5.61 6.72 -8.99
N LYS A 332 5.85 6.37 -7.73
CA LYS A 332 7.02 6.87 -6.97
C LYS A 332 8.36 6.62 -7.66
N ALA A 333 8.50 5.47 -8.31
CA ALA A 333 9.71 5.12 -9.03
C ALA A 333 9.74 5.75 -10.43
N GLY A 334 8.59 5.77 -11.12
CA GLY A 334 8.42 6.29 -12.48
C GLY A 334 8.51 7.83 -12.60
N TYR A 335 7.87 8.52 -11.68
CA TYR A 335 7.68 9.99 -11.70
C TYR A 335 7.70 10.53 -10.26
N PRO A 336 8.88 10.56 -9.60
CA PRO A 336 9.00 11.00 -8.22
C PRO A 336 8.50 12.43 -7.99
N ASP A 337 8.66 13.33 -8.97
CA ASP A 337 8.20 14.72 -8.87
C ASP A 337 6.67 14.82 -8.79
N ILE A 338 5.95 14.02 -9.60
CA ILE A 338 4.48 13.94 -9.54
C ILE A 338 4.05 13.39 -8.18
N GLN A 339 4.69 12.31 -7.71
CA GLN A 339 4.42 11.75 -6.39
C GLN A 339 4.63 12.78 -5.28
N GLN A 340 5.69 13.58 -5.38
CA GLN A 340 5.99 14.64 -4.42
C GLN A 340 4.86 15.68 -4.35
N LYS A 341 4.46 16.24 -5.51
CA LYS A 341 3.38 17.23 -5.60
C LYS A 341 2.06 16.69 -5.01
N MET A 342 1.69 15.45 -5.33
CA MET A 342 0.51 14.79 -4.76
C MET A 342 0.58 14.68 -3.24
N THR A 343 1.75 14.33 -2.71
CA THR A 343 1.95 14.12 -1.28
C THR A 343 1.87 15.44 -0.51
N LYS A 344 2.42 16.53 -1.06
CA LYS A 344 2.32 17.89 -0.48
C LYS A 344 0.87 18.27 -0.19
N GLU A 345 -0.02 18.04 -1.16
CA GLU A 345 -1.45 18.31 -0.99
C GLU A 345 -2.06 17.47 0.13
N ARG A 346 -1.64 16.20 0.29
CA ARG A 346 -2.15 15.37 1.37
C ARG A 346 -1.61 15.79 2.75
N VAL A 347 -0.36 16.24 2.83
CA VAL A 347 0.19 16.81 4.08
C VAL A 347 -0.55 18.09 4.45
N ARG A 348 -0.83 18.98 3.49
CA ARG A 348 -1.64 20.18 3.70
C ARG A 348 -3.06 19.86 4.18
N ASP A 349 -3.68 18.82 3.65
CA ASP A 349 -4.99 18.37 4.15
C ASP A 349 -4.90 18.04 5.66
N ALA A 350 -3.81 17.39 6.10
CA ALA A 350 -3.59 17.06 7.50
C ALA A 350 -3.31 18.31 8.36
N GLU A 351 -2.50 19.26 7.86
CA GLU A 351 -2.19 20.52 8.56
C GLU A 351 -3.45 21.33 8.87
N ARG A 352 -4.44 21.34 7.97
CA ARG A 352 -5.72 22.06 8.18
C ARG A 352 -6.57 21.52 9.32
N THR A 353 -6.25 20.35 9.86
CA THR A 353 -6.96 19.77 11.02
C THR A 353 -6.41 20.22 12.36
N ASP A 354 -5.28 20.94 12.36
CA ASP A 354 -4.48 21.26 13.56
C ASP A 354 -4.09 20.01 14.37
N ALA A 355 -3.99 18.83 13.73
CA ALA A 355 -3.47 17.62 14.35
C ALA A 355 -1.94 17.70 14.48
N THR A 356 -1.39 17.16 15.56
CA THR A 356 0.06 17.04 15.78
C THR A 356 0.66 15.85 15.05
N ASP A 357 -0.15 14.82 14.77
CA ASP A 357 0.31 13.56 14.20
C ASP A 357 -0.61 13.07 13.06
N LEU A 358 0.00 12.62 11.96
CA LEU A 358 -0.67 11.99 10.82
C LEU A 358 -0.47 10.48 10.87
N ILE A 359 -1.59 9.75 10.99
CA ILE A 359 -1.60 8.30 11.15
C ILE A 359 -1.83 7.61 9.81
N SER A 360 -1.14 6.50 9.58
CA SER A 360 -1.36 5.60 8.44
C SER A 360 -1.31 4.15 8.89
N THR A 361 -1.86 3.27 8.06
CA THR A 361 -1.82 1.80 8.20
C THR A 361 -1.11 1.15 7.00
N CYS A 362 -0.23 1.91 6.34
CA CYS A 362 0.50 1.49 5.16
C CYS A 362 1.93 2.03 5.18
N PRO A 363 2.95 1.14 5.29
CA PRO A 363 4.35 1.52 5.29
C PRO A 363 4.75 2.31 4.03
N PHE A 364 4.15 2.00 2.88
CA PHE A 364 4.48 2.68 1.63
C PHE A 364 3.91 4.11 1.57
N CYS A 365 2.72 4.32 2.14
CA CYS A 365 2.17 5.67 2.32
C CYS A 365 3.01 6.46 3.32
N TYR A 366 3.40 5.83 4.44
CA TYR A 366 4.28 6.42 5.44
C TYR A 366 5.57 6.95 4.81
N GLN A 367 6.30 6.15 4.01
CA GLN A 367 7.54 6.61 3.38
C GLN A 367 7.36 7.88 2.56
N GLY A 368 6.27 7.95 1.79
CA GLY A 368 5.97 9.13 0.95
C GLY A 368 5.65 10.35 1.80
N LEU A 369 4.70 10.19 2.72
CA LEU A 369 4.20 11.26 3.59
C LEU A 369 5.30 11.80 4.53
N GLN A 370 6.05 10.92 5.20
CA GLN A 370 7.15 11.31 6.09
C GLN A 370 8.22 12.13 5.37
N LYS A 371 8.62 11.70 4.16
CA LYS A 371 9.61 12.45 3.37
C LYS A 371 9.11 13.87 3.08
N GLU A 372 7.83 14.01 2.77
CA GLU A 372 7.29 15.32 2.39
C GLU A 372 7.00 16.21 3.59
N ILE A 373 6.55 15.65 4.72
CA ILE A 373 6.47 16.35 6.00
C ILE A 373 7.81 17.02 6.33
N ILE A 374 8.93 16.28 6.23
CA ILE A 374 10.28 16.81 6.46
C ILE A 374 10.63 17.88 5.43
N THR A 375 10.35 17.63 4.15
CA THR A 375 10.72 18.53 3.05
C THR A 375 9.96 19.87 3.13
N MET A 376 8.72 19.84 3.60
CA MET A 376 7.90 21.03 3.82
C MET A 376 8.27 21.79 5.10
N GLY A 377 9.03 21.19 6.01
CA GLY A 377 9.23 21.72 7.36
C GLY A 377 7.93 21.74 8.18
N SER A 378 7.01 20.83 7.89
CA SER A 378 5.74 20.71 8.62
C SER A 378 5.99 20.27 10.06
N SER A 379 5.18 20.77 10.99
CA SER A 379 5.22 20.36 12.40
C SER A 379 4.51 19.03 12.67
N ILE A 380 3.77 18.49 11.68
CA ILE A 380 3.11 17.19 11.80
C ILE A 380 4.14 16.08 11.92
N ARG A 381 3.90 15.11 12.80
CA ARG A 381 4.69 13.87 12.89
C ARG A 381 3.95 12.72 12.19
N MET A 382 4.65 11.93 11.38
CA MET A 382 4.06 10.69 10.86
C MET A 382 4.14 9.60 11.92
N ARG A 383 3.05 8.85 12.11
CA ARG A 383 3.05 7.61 12.91
C ARG A 383 2.27 6.49 12.20
N ASP A 384 2.62 5.25 12.50
CA ASP A 384 1.77 4.11 12.15
C ASP A 384 0.76 3.86 13.27
N LEU A 385 -0.46 3.41 12.91
CA LEU A 385 -1.49 3.10 13.90
C LEU A 385 -1.01 2.10 14.97
N VAL A 386 -0.18 1.13 14.60
CA VAL A 386 0.30 0.11 15.54
C VAL A 386 1.24 0.67 16.60
N GLU A 387 1.92 1.77 16.28
CA GLU A 387 2.79 2.46 17.23
C GLU A 387 1.96 3.09 18.36
N LEU A 388 0.88 3.80 18.02
CA LEU A 388 0.01 4.40 19.03
C LEU A 388 -0.58 3.36 19.98
N VAL A 389 -1.05 2.23 19.44
CA VAL A 389 -1.59 1.14 20.26
C VAL A 389 -0.51 0.56 21.17
N ALA A 390 0.69 0.32 20.66
CA ALA A 390 1.80 -0.20 21.47
C ALA A 390 2.18 0.76 22.62
N LEU A 391 2.28 2.06 22.33
CA LEU A 391 2.58 3.09 23.33
C LEU A 391 1.47 3.19 24.38
N ALA A 392 0.20 3.21 23.96
CA ALA A 392 -0.95 3.25 24.87
C ALA A 392 -1.03 2.00 25.76
N MET A 393 -0.63 0.83 25.27
CA MET A 393 -0.49 -0.40 26.06
C MET A 393 0.70 -0.37 27.03
N GLY A 394 1.59 0.62 26.94
CA GLY A 394 2.80 0.73 27.76
C GLY A 394 3.94 -0.18 27.30
N LEU A 395 3.91 -0.62 26.04
CA LEU A 395 4.97 -1.43 25.44
C LEU A 395 6.17 -0.54 25.06
N PRO A 396 7.39 -1.12 24.93
CA PRO A 396 8.61 -0.33 24.73
C PRO A 396 8.51 0.64 23.53
N PRO A 397 8.92 1.91 23.71
CA PRO A 397 8.95 2.88 22.64
C PRO A 397 10.08 2.60 21.64
N THR A 398 9.96 3.15 20.43
CA THR A 398 10.96 3.05 19.37
C THR A 398 12.20 3.90 19.64
N ARG A 399 13.21 3.79 18.76
CA ARG A 399 14.32 4.75 18.71
C ARG A 399 13.86 6.20 18.47
N ILE A 400 12.86 6.40 17.62
CA ILE A 400 12.39 7.74 17.22
C ILE A 400 11.85 8.50 18.44
N ASN A 401 11.13 7.80 19.32
CA ASN A 401 10.55 8.42 20.52
C ASN A 401 11.59 8.68 21.63
N LYS A 402 12.68 7.90 21.71
CA LYS A 402 13.76 8.14 22.69
C LYS A 402 14.52 9.44 22.43
N GLU A 403 14.65 9.85 21.17
CA GLU A 403 15.28 11.12 20.77
C GLU A 403 14.35 12.32 21.01
N GLU A 404 13.02 12.10 21.02
CA GLU A 404 12.04 13.12 21.39
C GLU A 404 11.97 13.29 22.93
N GLU A 405 11.93 12.20 23.70
CA GLU A 405 11.95 12.21 25.18
C GLU A 405 13.24 12.84 25.77
N THR A 406 14.36 12.80 25.02
CA THR A 406 15.62 13.45 25.43
C THR A 406 15.75 14.91 25.00
N LYS A 407 14.82 15.43 24.19
CA LYS A 407 14.75 16.87 23.85
C LYS A 407 13.78 17.64 24.76
N GLU A 408 12.86 16.93 25.42
CA GLU A 408 11.89 17.49 26.37
C GLU A 408 12.37 17.44 27.84
N ASN A 409 13.48 16.75 28.12
CA ASN A 409 14.22 16.78 29.40
C ASN A 409 15.52 17.57 29.24
#